data_AF-A0A822BDA3-F1
#
_entry.id   AF-A0A822BDA3-F1
#
_cell.length_a   1.000
_cell.length_b   1.000
_cell.length_c   1.000
_cell.angle_alpha   90.00
_cell.angle_beta   90.00
_cell.angle_gamma   90.00
#
_symmetry.space_group_name_H-M   'P 1'
#
loop_
_entity.id
_entity.type
_entity.pdbx_description
1 polymer ?
#
loop_
_entity_poly.entity_id
_entity_poly.type
_entity_poly.pdbx_seq_one_letter_code
_entity_poly.pdbx_strand_id
1 'polypeptide(L)'
;QLISNYRHNHKILPLFYTKLFSYQMLRGLGYLHIQGVAHRDLKPSNMIVDFDAGILKICDLGSAKKLNRNEKSVSYVCTRYYR
;
A
#
# COMPACT_ATOMS: atom_id res chain seq x y z
N GLN A 1 15.50 -2.65 0.77
CA GLN A 1 15.44 -3.37 -0.52
C GLN A 1 14.97 -2.38 -1.60
N LEU A 2 15.78 -2.16 -2.64
CA LEU A 2 15.68 -1.19 -3.76
C LEU A 2 14.88 0.12 -3.63
N ILE A 3 13.58 0.12 -3.32
CA ILE A 3 12.76 1.35 -3.11
C ILE A 3 13.36 2.24 -2.02
N SER A 4 13.83 1.63 -0.94
CA SER A 4 14.55 2.34 0.11
C SER A 4 15.90 2.91 -0.40
N ASN A 5 16.57 2.24 -1.35
CA ASN A 5 17.79 2.75 -1.99
C ASN A 5 17.51 3.90 -2.97
N TYR A 6 16.40 3.85 -3.73
CA TYR A 6 15.98 4.98 -4.57
C TYR A 6 15.68 6.20 -3.70
N ARG A 7 14.96 6.00 -2.60
CA ARG A 7 14.69 7.06 -1.61
C ARG A 7 15.96 7.62 -0.98
N HIS A 8 16.89 6.75 -0.57
CA HIS A 8 18.13 7.17 0.09
C HIS A 8 19.10 7.87 -0.87
N ASN A 9 19.15 7.45 -2.13
CA ASN A 9 20.01 8.06 -3.15
C ASN A 9 19.32 9.21 -3.91
N HIS A 10 18.16 9.69 -3.44
CA HIS A 10 17.34 10.72 -4.12
C HIS A 10 17.05 10.41 -5.60
N LYS A 11 17.04 9.13 -5.98
CA LYS A 11 16.74 8.69 -7.34
C LYS A 11 15.24 8.48 -7.49
N ILE A 12 14.72 8.93 -8.63
CA ILE A 12 13.31 8.73 -8.99
C ILE A 12 13.15 7.31 -9.53
N LEU A 13 12.08 6.62 -9.11
CA LEU A 13 11.72 5.32 -9.66
C LEU A 13 11.36 5.48 -11.15
N PRO A 14 11.91 4.67 -12.07
CA PRO A 14 11.58 4.76 -13.48
C PRO A 14 10.06 4.71 -13.72
N LEU A 15 9.57 5.50 -14.68
CA LEU A 15 8.13 5.65 -14.95
C LEU A 15 7.43 4.31 -15.19
N PHE A 16 8.13 3.36 -15.82
CA PHE A 16 7.66 2.00 -16.01
C PHE A 16 7.27 1.33 -14.69
N TYR A 17 8.19 1.28 -13.71
CA TYR A 17 7.95 0.68 -12.40
C TYR A 17 6.90 1.45 -11.60
N THR A 18 6.89 2.78 -11.71
CA THR A 18 5.86 3.62 -11.09
C THR A 18 4.47 3.22 -11.55
N LYS A 19 4.26 3.05 -12.87
CA LYS A 19 2.98 2.59 -13.43
C LYS A 19 2.65 1.16 -13.01
N LEU A 20 3.61 0.25 -13.16
CA LEU A 20 3.44 -1.18 -12.87
C LEU A 20 3.03 -1.42 -11.41
N PHE A 21 3.73 -0.81 -10.46
CA PHE A 21 3.48 -1.00 -9.03
C PHE A 21 2.24 -0.23 -8.57
N SER A 22 1.96 0.95 -9.13
CA SER A 22 0.71 1.67 -8.85
C SER A 22 -0.51 0.86 -9.28
N TYR A 23 -0.46 0.23 -10.47
CA TYR A 23 -1.51 -0.64 -10.96
C TYR A 23 -1.75 -1.83 -10.01
N GLN A 24 -0.70 -2.54 -9.62
CA GLN A 24 -0.81 -3.70 -8.73
C GLN A 24 -1.34 -3.31 -7.34
N MET A 25 -0.86 -2.19 -6.79
CA MET A 25 -1.34 -1.65 -5.51
C MET A 25 -2.85 -1.35 -5.57
N LEU A 26 -3.29 -0.62 -6.60
CA LEU A 26 -4.70 -0.28 -6.78
C LEU A 26 -5.57 -1.52 -7.01
N ARG A 27 -5.06 -2.51 -7.75
CA ARG A 27 -5.77 -3.78 -7.97
C ARG A 27 -5.92 -4.58 -6.67
N GLY A 28 -4.89 -4.65 -5.84
CA GLY A 28 -4.94 -5.28 -4.52
C GLY A 28 -5.90 -4.56 -3.56
N LEU A 29 -5.92 -3.22 -3.60
CA LEU A 29 -6.88 -2.43 -2.82
C LEU A 29 -8.32 -2.61 -3.28
N GLY A 30 -8.54 -2.64 -4.60
CA GLY A 30 -9.86 -2.93 -5.16
C GLY A 30 -10.41 -4.27 -4.66
N TYR A 31 -9.56 -5.30 -4.59
CA TYR A 31 -9.95 -6.58 -4.01
C TYR A 31 -10.36 -6.47 -2.54
N LEU A 32 -9.57 -5.80 -1.69
CA LEU A 32 -9.92 -5.60 -0.27
C LEU A 32 -11.25 -4.84 -0.11
N HIS A 33 -11.45 -3.79 -0.91
CA HIS A 33 -12.65 -2.96 -0.83
C HIS A 33 -13.92 -3.72 -1.24
N ILE A 34 -13.85 -4.60 -2.25
CA ILE A 34 -14.97 -5.48 -2.64
C ILE A 34 -15.39 -6.37 -1.46
N GLN A 35 -14.44 -6.79 -0.63
CA GLN A 35 -14.70 -7.59 0.58
C GLN A 35 -15.14 -6.74 1.79
N GLY A 36 -15.34 -5.43 1.61
CA GLY A 36 -15.68 -4.49 2.66
C GLY A 36 -14.54 -4.21 3.64
N VAL A 37 -13.30 -4.54 3.29
CA VAL A 37 -12.11 -4.38 4.15
C VAL A 37 -11.36 -3.11 3.73
N ALA A 38 -11.14 -2.21 4.68
CA ALA A 38 -10.19 -1.11 4.52
C ALA A 38 -8.85 -1.47 5.18
N HIS A 39 -7.74 -1.25 4.47
CA HIS A 39 -6.40 -1.52 5.00
C HIS A 39 -5.96 -0.55 6.11
N ARG A 40 -6.29 0.74 5.94
CA ARG A 40 -6.05 1.84 6.90
C ARG A 40 -4.60 2.16 7.30
N ASP A 41 -3.58 1.52 6.71
CA ASP A 41 -2.16 1.85 6.94
C ASP A 41 -1.33 1.61 5.68
N LEU A 42 -1.74 2.27 4.59
CA LEU A 42 -1.02 2.21 3.32
C LEU A 42 0.22 3.09 3.37
N LYS A 43 1.39 2.45 3.20
CA LYS A 43 2.69 3.11 3.17
C LYS A 43 3.69 2.23 2.42
N PRO A 44 4.80 2.78 1.91
CA PRO A 44 5.81 2.00 1.20
C PRO A 44 6.37 0.81 1.97
N SER A 45 6.47 0.87 3.30
CA SER A 45 6.94 -0.26 4.11
C SER A 45 5.96 -1.44 4.10
N ASN A 46 4.70 -1.20 3.77
CA ASN A 46 3.64 -2.22 3.68
C ASN A 46 3.44 -2.70 2.23
N MET A 47 4.37 -2.36 1.34
CA MET A 47 4.43 -2.81 -0.05
C MET A 47 5.68 -3.66 -0.22
N ILE A 48 5.51 -4.97 -0.35
CA ILE A 48 6.61 -5.89 -0.64
C ILE A 48 6.76 -5.94 -2.15
N VAL A 49 7.96 -5.63 -2.64
CA VAL A 49 8.25 -5.58 -4.08
C VAL A 49 9.37 -6.55 -4.42
N ASP A 50 9.07 -7.41 -5.37
CA ASP A 50 10.04 -8.22 -6.11
C ASP A 50 10.28 -7.53 -7.47
N PHE A 51 11.46 -6.95 -7.64
CA PHE A 51 11.79 -6.20 -8.85
C PHE A 51 12.10 -7.12 -10.04
N ASP A 52 12.69 -8.29 -9.79
CA ASP A 52 13.06 -9.24 -10.83
C ASP A 52 11.80 -9.90 -11.42
N ALA A 53 10.83 -10.23 -10.57
CA ALA A 53 9.53 -10.73 -11.00
C ALA A 53 8.56 -9.60 -11.41
N GLY A 54 8.86 -8.33 -11.08
CA GLY A 54 7.96 -7.20 -11.31
C GLY A 54 6.67 -7.26 -10.49
N ILE A 55 6.68 -7.90 -9.33
CA ILE A 55 5.50 -8.17 -8.50
C ILE A 55 5.47 -7.23 -7.29
N LEU A 56 4.30 -6.64 -7.01
CA LEU A 56 4.00 -5.93 -5.76
C LEU A 56 2.90 -6.65 -4.99
N LYS A 57 3.13 -6.85 -3.69
CA LYS A 57 2.13 -7.38 -2.75
C LYS A 57 1.91 -6.42 -1.59
N ILE A 58 0.65 -6.21 -1.24
CA ILE A 58 0.24 -5.47 -0.05
C ILE A 58 0.41 -6.40 1.17
N CYS A 59 1.05 -5.93 2.23
CA CYS A 59 1.22 -6.66 3.48
C CYS A 59 0.77 -5.84 4.70
N ASP A 60 0.82 -6.45 5.89
CA ASP A 60 0.44 -5.84 7.17
C ASP A 60 -1.03 -5.39 7.26
N LEU A 61 -1.91 -6.39 7.41
CA LEU A 61 -3.34 -6.18 7.67
C LEU A 61 -3.66 -5.99 9.16
N GLY A 62 -2.66 -5.75 10.04
CA GLY A 62 -2.88 -5.58 11.47
C GLY A 62 -3.76 -4.37 11.82
N SER A 63 -3.73 -3.36 10.95
CA SER A 63 -4.60 -2.18 11.02
C SER A 63 -5.86 -2.30 10.15
N ALA A 64 -6.04 -3.37 9.39
CA ALA A 64 -7.19 -3.51 8.52
C ALA A 64 -8.49 -3.67 9.32
N LYS A 65 -9.62 -3.21 8.76
CA LYS A 65 -10.94 -3.33 9.40
C LYS A 65 -12.03 -3.54 8.36
N LYS A 66 -12.98 -4.44 8.63
CA LYS A 66 -14.26 -4.49 7.91
C LYS A 66 -15.08 -3.25 8.25
N LEU A 67 -15.44 -2.48 7.24
CA LEU A 67 -16.20 -1.25 7.42
C LEU A 67 -17.69 -1.56 7.53
N ASN A 68 -18.24 -1.31 8.71
CA ASN A 68 -19.68 -1.34 8.97
C ASN A 68 -20.20 0.10 9.04
N ARG A 69 -21.24 0.45 8.27
CA ARG A 69 -21.79 1.82 8.22
C ARG A 69 -22.29 2.33 9.59
N ASN A 70 -22.66 1.40 10.48
CA ASN A 70 -23.20 1.71 11.80
C ASN A 70 -22.11 1.81 12.89
N GLU A 71 -20.85 1.56 12.55
CA GLU A 71 -19.74 1.63 13.49
C GLU A 71 -18.87 2.86 13.25
N LYS A 72 -18.56 3.57 14.34
CA LYS A 72 -17.57 4.65 14.29
C LYS A 72 -16.18 4.06 14.02
N SER A 73 -15.45 4.70 13.11
CA SER A 73 -14.06 4.39 12.84
C SER A 73 -13.15 5.42 13.48
N VAL A 74 -12.02 4.94 13.98
CA VAL A 74 -10.99 5.77 14.62
C VAL A 74 -10.11 6.41 13.54
N SER A 75 -9.92 7.73 13.58
CA SER A 75 -9.16 8.48 12.54
C SER A 75 -7.64 8.36 12.66
N TYR A 76 -7.12 8.02 13.84
CA TYR A 76 -5.68 8.02 14.13
C TYR A 76 -4.94 6.71 13.81
N VAL A 77 -5.56 5.80 13.03
CA VAL A 77 -4.98 4.48 12.69
C VAL A 77 -3.92 4.54 11.58
N CYS A 78 -4.01 5.50 10.66
CA CYS A 78 -3.05 5.59 9.55
C CYS A 78 -1.72 6.25 9.96
N THR A 79 -0.60 5.84 9.37
CA THR A 79 0.72 6.46 9.55
C THR A 79 0.72 7.94 9.16
N ARG A 80 1.37 8.81 9.96
CA ARG A 80 1.24 10.28 9.93
C ARG A 80 1.38 10.96 8.56
N TYR A 81 2.28 10.50 7.69
CA TYR A 81 2.49 11.07 6.35
C TYR A 81 1.45 10.64 5.31
N TYR A 82 0.61 9.67 5.65
CA TYR A 82 -0.36 9.01 4.77
C TYR A 82 -1.80 9.11 5.29
N ARG A 83 -2.02 9.94 6.34
CA ARG A 83 -3.36 10.29 6.84
C ARG A 83 -4.07 11.25 5.90
#